data_AF-A0A2E3WYR4-F1
#
_entry.id   AF-A0A2E3WYR4-F1
#
_cell.length_a   1.000
_cell.length_b   1.000
_cell.length_c   1.000
_cell.angle_alpha   90.00
_cell.angle_beta   90.00
_cell.angle_gamma   90.00
#
_symmetry.space_group_name_H-M   'P 1'
#
loop_
_entity.id
_entity.type
_entity.pdbx_description
1 polymer ?
#
loop_
_entity_poly.entity_id
_entity_poly.type
_entity_poly.pdbx_seq_one_letter_code
_entity_poly.pdbx_strand_id
1 'polypeptide(L)'
;MKTLFLITLALLVNTQWATASEAPAMFTDCADRVHIRAPENSAGYYFSESCNTVYVLPPLRGDIEVSRPTRTTNTRLCSLVNTAIDSNKYYEKKVKKINKKIERLQRSQSSNNSLDPWTIGEPSDDLDDDLIADDPVEEEIDRLNEKLRNAIKILIADNKEYSSIEGPKMTMTVLADTMSLVEEFKRKNRGINFQPMPISKGVLSFINSSTNTGEAKAALSWGVAGLNVDSGFFTGLKPGDLAQPAVTTNSHVLFSGAVTGQVVLSLIGACPFVDESGSMPEAIDARDMAGYLATSVDYTYNVMVNRSYEAEYNLSELFKRIQKQSRKGGFFSSKTIHSLVVEQNSEGWFKFKSLSEHPNHEFDAALAQTVKAQLIARALQTIGAVPVGQNEAPGLLAPGEHGATVIADGLKKCPHIYCQAAGFVLGGLDAVFGSSSAVSNFIHTNNRWQKETVSESKMIPLMSQVAIVEN
;
A
#
# COMPACT_ATOMS: atom_id res chain seq x y z
N MET A 1 -63.15 -27.29 -42.52
CA MET A 1 -63.13 -25.85 -42.88
C MET A 1 -62.16 -25.17 -41.91
N LYS A 2 -61.05 -24.64 -42.44
CA LYS A 2 -60.16 -23.60 -41.90
C LYS A 2 -59.98 -23.51 -40.37
N THR A 3 -58.79 -23.89 -39.88
CA THR A 3 -57.84 -23.11 -39.04
C THR A 3 -57.00 -24.05 -38.18
N LEU A 4 -55.81 -24.42 -38.67
CA LEU A 4 -54.72 -24.90 -37.81
C LEU A 4 -53.41 -24.59 -38.55
N PHE A 5 -53.00 -23.33 -38.48
CA PHE A 5 -51.80 -22.82 -39.14
C PHE A 5 -51.00 -22.03 -38.10
N LEU A 6 -49.73 -22.42 -37.93
CA LEU A 6 -48.62 -21.62 -37.42
C LEU A 6 -48.71 -21.07 -35.99
N ILE A 7 -48.29 -21.89 -35.01
CA ILE A 7 -47.59 -21.40 -33.81
C ILE A 7 -46.36 -22.28 -33.59
N THR A 8 -45.38 -22.16 -34.50
CA THR A 8 -43.98 -22.50 -34.23
C THR A 8 -43.31 -21.20 -33.80
N LEU A 9 -43.54 -20.82 -32.55
CA LEU A 9 -42.90 -19.66 -31.94
C LEU A 9 -41.41 -20.00 -31.74
N ALA A 10 -40.58 -19.39 -32.58
CA ALA A 10 -39.14 -19.41 -32.48
C ALA A 10 -38.69 -18.84 -31.12
N LEU A 11 -38.41 -19.72 -30.16
CA LEU A 11 -37.54 -19.42 -29.03
C LEU A 11 -36.11 -19.32 -29.58
N LEU A 12 -35.79 -18.18 -30.20
CA LEU A 12 -34.42 -17.72 -30.36
C LEU A 12 -33.91 -17.42 -28.95
N VAL A 13 -33.30 -18.43 -28.34
CA VAL A 13 -32.47 -18.28 -27.16
C VAL A 13 -31.33 -17.36 -27.57
N ASN A 14 -31.46 -16.06 -27.27
CA ASN A 14 -30.34 -15.13 -27.24
C ASN A 14 -29.42 -15.57 -26.08
N THR A 15 -28.66 -16.64 -26.28
CA THR A 15 -27.45 -16.89 -25.50
C THR A 15 -26.48 -15.81 -25.92
N GLN A 16 -26.58 -14.63 -25.31
CA GLN A 16 -25.47 -13.70 -25.28
C GLN A 16 -24.36 -14.46 -24.56
N TRP A 17 -23.41 -14.95 -25.34
CA TRP A 17 -22.17 -15.51 -24.84
C TRP A 17 -21.52 -14.36 -24.06
N ALA A 18 -21.69 -14.37 -22.75
CA ALA A 18 -20.91 -13.52 -21.87
C ALA A 18 -19.46 -13.98 -22.07
N THR A 19 -18.76 -13.33 -22.98
CA THR A 19 -17.33 -13.52 -23.15
C THR A 19 -16.73 -13.17 -21.81
N ALA A 20 -16.26 -14.17 -21.07
CA ALA A 20 -15.56 -13.97 -19.82
C ALA A 20 -14.43 -12.98 -20.12
N SER A 21 -14.51 -11.78 -19.55
CA SER A 21 -13.51 -10.75 -19.77
C SER A 21 -12.20 -11.23 -19.17
N GLU A 22 -11.21 -11.49 -20.01
CA GLU A 22 -9.87 -11.92 -19.57
C GLU A 22 -9.27 -10.88 -18.63
N ALA A 23 -8.61 -11.30 -17.56
CA ALA A 23 -8.06 -10.34 -16.60
C ALA A 23 -6.98 -9.42 -17.22
N PRO A 24 -6.81 -8.17 -16.72
CA PRO A 24 -5.67 -7.33 -17.07
C PRO A 24 -4.37 -8.01 -16.66
N ALA A 25 -3.32 -7.93 -17.48
CA ALA A 25 -2.03 -8.58 -17.29
C ALA A 25 -0.88 -7.59 -17.49
N MET A 26 0.16 -7.70 -16.65
CA MET A 26 1.30 -6.75 -16.61
C MET A 26 2.43 -7.13 -17.57
N PHE A 27 2.55 -8.41 -17.95
CA PHE A 27 3.68 -8.95 -18.71
C PHE A 27 3.20 -9.67 -19.96
N THR A 28 2.84 -8.88 -20.96
CA THR A 28 2.45 -9.43 -22.23
C THR A 28 3.31 -8.79 -23.32
N ASP A 29 3.88 -9.61 -24.20
CA ASP A 29 4.59 -9.16 -25.41
C ASP A 29 3.67 -8.38 -26.38
N CYS A 30 2.43 -8.11 -25.96
CA CYS A 30 1.46 -7.31 -26.68
C CYS A 30 1.97 -5.89 -26.92
N ALA A 31 2.74 -5.30 -26.01
CA ALA A 31 3.25 -3.94 -26.17
C ALA A 31 4.18 -3.81 -27.38
N ASP A 32 4.98 -4.84 -27.68
CA ASP A 32 5.87 -4.86 -28.85
C ASP A 32 5.09 -5.07 -30.15
N ARG A 33 3.95 -5.77 -30.08
CA ARG A 33 3.11 -6.08 -31.25
C ARG A 33 2.09 -4.98 -31.55
N VAL A 34 1.62 -4.28 -30.53
CA VAL A 34 0.49 -3.35 -30.59
C VAL A 34 0.91 -2.00 -30.03
N HIS A 35 1.11 -1.04 -30.93
CA HIS A 35 1.50 0.32 -30.57
C HIS A 35 0.26 1.14 -30.19
N ILE A 36 0.05 1.35 -28.89
CA ILE A 36 -1.06 2.15 -28.36
C ILE A 36 -0.65 3.63 -28.28
N ARG A 37 -1.48 4.51 -28.84
CA ARG A 37 -1.40 5.96 -28.67
C ARG A 37 -2.24 6.37 -27.47
N ALA A 38 -1.58 6.57 -26.33
CA ALA A 38 -2.23 7.02 -25.10
C ALA A 38 -2.58 8.54 -25.16
N PRO A 39 -3.75 8.96 -24.68
CA PRO A 39 -4.04 10.37 -24.38
C PRO A 39 -3.15 10.95 -23.27
N GLU A 40 -2.97 12.27 -23.25
CA GLU A 40 -2.08 12.96 -22.28
C GLU A 40 -2.56 12.82 -20.83
N ASN A 41 -3.87 12.79 -20.58
CA ASN A 41 -4.45 12.64 -19.25
C ASN A 41 -4.57 11.17 -18.79
N SER A 42 -3.96 10.22 -19.49
CA SER A 42 -4.03 8.79 -19.14
C SER A 42 -3.02 8.42 -18.06
N ALA A 43 -3.45 7.75 -16.99
CA ALA A 43 -2.53 7.17 -16.01
C ALA A 43 -1.81 5.91 -16.53
N GLY A 44 -2.29 5.33 -17.63
CA GLY A 44 -1.68 4.17 -18.28
C GLY A 44 -2.73 3.16 -18.74
N TYR A 45 -2.25 2.01 -19.19
CA TYR A 45 -3.10 0.91 -19.63
C TYR A 45 -2.41 -0.45 -19.45
N TYR A 46 -3.19 -1.52 -19.44
CA TYR A 46 -2.73 -2.91 -19.37
C TYR A 46 -3.43 -3.74 -20.43
N PHE A 47 -2.76 -4.76 -20.97
CA PHE A 47 -3.39 -5.70 -21.91
C PHE A 47 -4.00 -6.89 -21.19
N SER A 48 -4.95 -7.59 -21.80
CA SER A 48 -5.25 -8.97 -21.43
C SER A 48 -4.16 -9.93 -21.93
N GLU A 49 -4.08 -11.14 -21.38
CA GLU A 49 -3.09 -12.14 -21.82
C GLU A 49 -3.16 -12.45 -23.32
N SER A 50 -4.34 -12.41 -23.94
CA SER A 50 -4.50 -12.65 -25.37
C SER A 50 -4.19 -11.44 -26.27
N CYS A 51 -3.76 -10.30 -25.71
CA CYS A 51 -3.59 -9.02 -26.41
C CYS A 51 -4.85 -8.42 -27.04
N ASN A 52 -6.02 -9.02 -26.86
CA ASN A 52 -7.23 -8.60 -27.56
C ASN A 52 -7.94 -7.43 -26.87
N THR A 53 -7.76 -7.28 -25.55
CA THR A 53 -8.40 -6.23 -24.76
C THR A 53 -7.35 -5.37 -24.05
N VAL A 54 -7.57 -4.06 -24.04
CA VAL A 54 -6.76 -3.09 -23.32
C VAL A 54 -7.60 -2.47 -22.21
N TYR A 55 -7.14 -2.62 -20.97
CA TYR A 55 -7.70 -2.04 -19.77
C TYR A 55 -7.08 -0.68 -19.50
N VAL A 56 -7.90 0.36 -19.54
CA VAL A 56 -7.49 1.76 -19.37
C VAL A 56 -7.61 2.15 -17.90
N LEU A 57 -6.53 2.66 -17.33
CA LEU A 57 -6.57 3.21 -15.97
C LEU A 57 -7.41 4.51 -15.94
N PRO A 58 -7.98 4.87 -14.78
CA PRO A 58 -8.55 6.19 -14.56
C PRO A 58 -7.61 7.33 -15.01
N PRO A 59 -8.14 8.51 -15.34
CA PRO A 59 -7.32 9.65 -15.75
C PRO A 59 -6.38 10.11 -14.62
N LEU A 60 -5.27 10.78 -14.96
CA LEU A 60 -4.36 11.38 -13.98
C LEU A 60 -5.02 12.53 -13.22
N ARG A 61 -5.91 13.26 -13.90
CA ARG A 61 -6.67 14.38 -13.36
C ARG A 61 -8.17 14.14 -13.47
N GLY A 62 -8.89 14.42 -12.39
CA GLY A 62 -10.35 14.45 -12.33
C GLY A 62 -10.87 15.81 -11.88
N ASP A 63 -12.16 16.04 -12.08
CA ASP A 63 -12.84 17.30 -11.73
C ASP A 63 -13.60 17.17 -10.40
N ILE A 64 -13.97 18.32 -9.83
CA ILE A 64 -14.74 18.38 -8.59
C ILE A 64 -15.86 19.40 -8.72
N GLU A 65 -17.07 18.98 -8.36
CA GLU A 65 -18.22 19.87 -8.27
C GLU A 65 -18.67 19.98 -6.81
N VAL A 66 -18.84 21.22 -6.35
CA VAL A 66 -19.28 21.51 -4.98
C VAL A 66 -20.74 21.94 -5.03
N SER A 67 -21.59 21.19 -4.34
CA SER A 67 -22.99 21.55 -4.18
C SER A 67 -23.19 22.58 -3.07
N ARG A 68 -24.40 23.15 -3.00
CA ARG A 68 -24.76 24.20 -2.06
C ARG A 68 -24.37 23.83 -0.61
N PRO A 69 -23.57 24.65 0.09
CA PRO A 69 -23.29 24.43 1.50
C PRO A 69 -24.55 24.58 2.35
N THR A 70 -24.71 23.72 3.36
CA THR A 70 -25.76 23.89 4.38
C THR A 70 -25.41 25.06 5.28
N ARG A 71 -26.37 25.96 5.53
CA ARG A 71 -26.17 27.06 6.48
C ARG A 71 -25.96 26.52 7.90
N THR A 72 -24.98 27.06 8.59
CA THR A 72 -24.71 26.84 10.02
C THR A 72 -24.74 28.19 10.73
N THR A 73 -25.13 28.22 11.99
CA THR A 73 -25.10 29.46 12.80
C THR A 73 -23.69 29.91 13.14
N ASN A 74 -22.71 29.01 13.05
CA ASN A 74 -21.34 29.26 13.45
C ASN A 74 -20.60 30.16 12.45
N THR A 75 -21.08 30.31 11.20
CA THR A 75 -20.45 31.21 10.20
C THR A 75 -20.46 32.67 10.62
N ARG A 76 -21.33 33.07 11.57
CA ARG A 76 -21.30 34.41 12.18
C ARG A 76 -20.01 34.70 12.96
N LEU A 77 -19.30 33.66 13.37
CA LEU A 77 -18.01 33.77 14.04
C LEU A 77 -16.86 34.03 13.06
N CYS A 78 -17.11 34.05 11.74
CA CYS A 78 -16.05 34.20 10.75
C CYS A 78 -15.32 35.55 10.81
N SER A 79 -15.94 36.61 11.31
CA SER A 79 -15.23 37.88 11.57
C SER A 79 -14.15 37.72 12.65
N LEU A 80 -14.45 36.95 13.71
CA LEU A 80 -13.48 36.62 14.77
C LEU A 80 -12.39 35.69 14.24
N VAL A 81 -12.77 34.67 13.46
CA VAL A 81 -11.82 33.73 12.86
C VAL A 81 -10.90 34.43 11.87
N ASN A 82 -11.42 35.30 11.01
CA ASN A 82 -10.60 36.03 10.04
C ASN A 82 -9.61 36.97 10.77
N THR A 83 -10.03 37.61 11.86
CA THR A 83 -9.13 38.40 12.73
C THR A 83 -8.02 37.53 13.33
N ALA A 84 -8.35 36.32 13.77
CA ALA A 84 -7.38 35.35 14.27
C ALA A 84 -6.43 34.85 13.15
N ILE A 85 -6.95 34.57 11.95
CA ILE A 85 -6.14 34.19 10.78
C ILE A 85 -5.15 35.30 10.41
N ASP A 86 -5.57 36.56 10.38
CA ASP A 86 -4.69 37.68 10.06
C ASP A 86 -3.64 37.92 11.15
N SER A 87 -4.02 37.73 12.42
CA SER A 87 -3.09 37.70 13.54
C SER A 87 -2.06 36.57 13.37
N ASN A 88 -2.51 35.38 12.94
CA ASN A 88 -1.65 34.24 12.68
C ASN A 88 -0.66 34.53 11.53
N LYS A 89 -1.12 35.08 10.41
CA LYS A 89 -0.22 35.51 9.31
C LYS A 89 0.83 36.53 9.77
N TYR A 90 0.45 37.43 10.68
CA TYR A 90 1.39 38.38 11.27
C TYR A 90 2.46 37.66 12.11
N TYR A 91 2.06 36.70 12.96
CA TYR A 91 3.00 35.90 13.75
C TYR A 91 3.87 34.98 12.89
N GLU A 92 3.35 34.37 11.83
CA GLU A 92 4.14 33.58 10.89
C GLU A 92 5.25 34.39 10.22
N LYS A 93 4.94 35.62 9.77
CA LYS A 93 5.96 36.55 9.26
C LYS A 93 7.01 36.87 10.31
N LYS A 94 6.61 37.05 11.58
CA LYS A 94 7.52 37.30 12.70
C LYS A 94 8.42 36.09 12.99
N VAL A 95 7.86 34.87 12.99
CA VAL A 95 8.60 33.60 13.13
C VAL A 95 9.63 33.45 12.02
N LYS A 96 9.24 33.66 10.76
CA LYS A 96 10.16 33.58 9.61
C LYS A 96 11.32 34.59 9.72
N LYS A 97 11.04 35.80 10.21
CA LYS A 97 12.08 36.81 10.49
C LYS A 97 13.02 36.37 11.62
N ILE A 98 12.48 35.83 12.71
CA ILE A 98 13.26 35.32 13.85
C ILE A 98 14.16 34.16 13.42
N ASN A 99 13.61 33.16 12.73
CA ASN A 99 14.39 32.02 12.23
C ASN A 99 15.54 32.47 11.32
N LYS A 100 15.28 33.41 10.39
CA LYS A 100 16.33 33.99 9.55
C LYS A 100 17.41 34.71 10.36
N LYS A 101 17.06 35.35 11.48
CA LYS A 101 18.04 35.97 12.40
C LYS A 101 18.87 34.91 13.13
N ILE A 102 18.25 33.85 13.63
CA ILE A 102 18.93 32.71 14.28
C ILE A 102 19.91 32.05 13.29
N GLU A 103 19.48 31.75 12.06
CA GLU A 103 20.34 31.14 11.03
C GLU A 103 21.56 32.01 10.71
N ARG A 104 21.39 33.35 10.69
CA ARG A 104 22.52 34.29 10.49
C ARG A 104 23.50 34.24 11.67
N LEU A 105 23.01 34.27 12.91
CA LEU A 105 23.85 34.22 14.11
C LEU A 105 24.62 32.90 14.23
N GLN A 106 23.99 31.78 13.87
CA GLN A 106 24.65 30.47 13.85
C GLN A 106 25.74 30.39 12.77
N ARG A 107 25.52 30.97 11.59
CA ARG A 107 26.55 31.06 10.54
C ARG A 107 27.73 31.93 10.98
N SER A 108 27.50 33.06 11.64
CA SER A 108 28.60 33.91 12.16
C SER A 108 29.42 33.20 13.24
N GLN A 109 28.80 32.41 14.13
CA GLN A 109 29.56 31.59 15.09
C GLN A 109 30.41 30.51 14.40
N SER A 110 29.86 29.86 13.37
CA SER A 110 30.58 28.82 12.63
C SER A 110 31.77 29.39 11.84
N SER A 111 31.65 30.61 11.32
CA SER A 111 32.73 31.31 10.61
C SER A 111 33.85 31.76 11.55
N ASN A 112 33.52 32.19 12.79
CA ASN A 112 34.52 32.65 13.76
C ASN A 112 35.37 31.51 14.34
N ASN A 113 34.90 30.26 14.30
CA ASN A 113 35.67 29.08 14.67
C ASN A 113 36.59 28.55 13.55
N SER A 114 36.60 29.20 12.37
CA SER A 114 37.42 28.85 11.20
C SER A 114 38.37 30.00 10.83
N LEU A 115 39.01 30.62 11.81
CA LEU A 115 40.12 31.55 11.56
C LEU A 115 41.40 30.76 11.23
N ASP A 116 41.60 30.50 9.93
CA ASP A 116 42.96 30.45 9.38
C ASP A 116 43.55 31.89 9.43
N PRO A 117 44.75 32.13 9.98
CA PRO A 117 45.27 33.47 10.26
C PRO A 117 45.60 34.38 9.06
N TRP A 118 45.18 34.05 7.83
CA TRP A 118 45.65 34.71 6.61
C TRP A 118 44.57 34.84 5.53
N THR A 119 43.53 35.63 5.76
CA THR A 119 42.79 36.22 4.62
C THR A 119 42.22 37.59 5.00
N ILE A 120 42.92 38.64 4.57
CA ILE A 120 42.42 40.02 4.57
C ILE A 120 41.57 40.15 3.30
N GLY A 121 40.26 40.05 3.44
CA GLY A 121 39.26 40.35 2.41
C GLY A 121 38.53 41.64 2.77
N GLU A 122 38.38 42.51 1.77
CA GLU A 122 37.87 43.88 1.86
C GLU A 122 36.48 44.01 2.52
N PRO A 123 36.19 45.15 3.18
CA PRO A 123 34.91 45.38 3.83
C PRO A 123 33.82 45.65 2.80
N SER A 124 32.72 44.88 2.84
CA SER A 124 31.48 45.25 2.17
C SER A 124 30.74 46.28 3.02
N ASP A 125 30.71 47.52 2.53
CA ASP A 125 29.82 48.59 2.98
C ASP A 125 28.37 48.16 2.76
N ASP A 126 27.68 47.70 3.81
CA ASP A 126 26.21 47.69 3.98
C ASP A 126 25.85 47.01 5.32
N LEU A 127 26.44 47.49 6.42
CA LEU A 127 26.06 47.06 7.77
C LEU A 127 25.50 48.25 8.55
N ASP A 128 24.20 48.20 8.78
CA ASP A 128 23.52 48.99 9.78
C ASP A 128 24.21 48.80 11.15
N ASP A 129 24.69 49.91 11.70
CA ASP A 129 25.61 50.05 12.82
C ASP A 129 24.93 49.87 14.20
N ASP A 130 24.06 48.86 14.33
CA ASP A 130 23.27 48.59 15.55
C ASP A 130 23.66 47.27 16.27
N LEU A 131 24.82 46.68 15.94
CA LEU A 131 25.31 45.42 16.52
C LEU A 131 26.65 45.59 17.26
N ILE A 132 26.70 46.52 18.21
CA ILE A 132 27.69 46.49 19.28
C ILE A 132 26.96 46.61 20.63
N ALA A 133 26.51 45.46 21.13
CA ALA A 133 26.27 45.24 22.55
C ALA A 133 26.69 43.81 22.87
N ASP A 134 27.62 43.68 23.82
CA ASP A 134 28.26 42.45 24.32
C ASP A 134 27.28 41.50 25.07
N ASP A 135 26.09 41.23 24.53
CA ASP A 135 25.34 40.05 24.98
C ASP A 135 25.97 38.82 24.29
N PRO A 136 26.29 37.74 25.03
CA PRO A 136 26.83 36.53 24.41
C PRO A 136 25.83 36.07 23.35
N VAL A 137 26.30 35.83 22.11
CA VAL A 137 25.46 35.45 20.96
C VAL A 137 24.49 34.30 21.31
N GLU A 138 24.90 33.43 22.24
CA GLU A 138 24.09 32.36 22.82
C GLU A 138 22.85 32.88 23.58
N GLU A 139 22.97 33.93 24.39
CA GLU A 139 21.84 34.54 25.12
C GLU A 139 20.83 35.21 24.19
N GLU A 140 21.29 35.87 23.11
CA GLU A 140 20.37 36.44 22.11
C GLU A 140 19.67 35.33 21.31
N ILE A 141 20.35 34.22 21.00
CA ILE A 141 19.72 33.04 20.40
C ILE A 141 18.66 32.46 21.35
N ASP A 142 18.93 32.36 22.65
CA ASP A 142 17.98 31.86 23.64
C ASP A 142 16.76 32.77 23.80
N ARG A 143 16.97 34.10 23.87
CA ARG A 143 15.87 35.09 23.88
C ARG A 143 15.01 35.00 22.61
N LEU A 144 15.62 34.79 21.45
CA LEU A 144 14.90 34.60 20.18
C LEU A 144 14.14 33.27 20.14
N ASN A 145 14.72 32.20 20.66
CA ASN A 145 14.07 30.90 20.80
C ASN A 145 12.87 30.95 21.75
N GLU A 146 12.94 31.70 22.84
CA GLU A 146 11.80 31.90 23.74
C GLU A 146 10.67 32.69 23.06
N LYS A 147 11.01 33.80 22.38
CA LYS A 147 10.05 34.57 21.57
C LYS A 147 9.39 33.70 20.49
N LEU A 148 10.17 32.84 19.84
CA LEU A 148 9.69 31.88 18.84
C LEU A 148 8.71 30.87 19.46
N ARG A 149 9.06 30.25 20.59
CA ARG A 149 8.19 29.30 21.30
C ARG A 149 6.86 29.94 21.72
N ASN A 150 6.89 31.16 22.25
CA ASN A 150 5.68 31.87 22.65
C ASN A 150 4.80 32.25 21.45
N ALA A 151 5.40 32.68 20.34
CA ALA A 151 4.66 32.94 19.11
C ALA A 151 4.01 31.66 18.55
N ILE A 152 4.73 30.54 18.55
CA ILE A 152 4.19 29.22 18.13
C ILE A 152 3.04 28.77 19.03
N LYS A 153 3.14 28.94 20.36
CA LYS A 153 2.06 28.58 21.29
C LYS A 153 0.76 29.33 21.01
N ILE A 154 0.84 30.62 20.72
CA ILE A 154 -0.33 31.45 20.37
C ILE A 154 -0.97 30.93 19.06
N LEU A 155 -0.14 30.70 18.04
CA LEU A 155 -0.59 30.14 16.75
C LEU A 155 -1.35 28.80 16.92
N ILE A 156 -0.83 27.91 17.77
CA ILE A 156 -1.45 26.59 18.02
C ILE A 156 -2.76 26.72 18.78
N ALA A 157 -2.81 27.57 19.81
CA ALA A 157 -4.01 27.74 20.64
C ALA A 157 -5.20 28.26 19.82
N ASP A 158 -4.99 29.33 19.04
CA ASP A 158 -6.03 29.94 18.22
C ASP A 158 -6.50 28.99 17.11
N ASN A 159 -5.57 28.28 16.46
CA ASN A 159 -5.93 27.30 15.44
C ASN A 159 -6.71 26.12 16.01
N LYS A 160 -6.39 25.66 17.24
CA LYS A 160 -7.06 24.50 17.86
C LYS A 160 -8.52 24.80 18.23
N GLU A 161 -8.80 26.00 18.71
CA GLU A 161 -10.16 26.42 19.08
C GLU A 161 -11.09 26.39 17.86
N TYR A 162 -10.71 27.06 16.78
CA TYR A 162 -11.58 27.21 15.60
C TYR A 162 -11.55 26.00 14.65
N SER A 163 -10.48 25.19 14.66
CA SER A 163 -10.42 23.96 13.86
C SER A 163 -11.32 22.84 14.39
N SER A 164 -11.81 22.94 15.62
CA SER A 164 -12.70 21.96 16.24
C SER A 164 -14.19 22.30 16.10
N ILE A 165 -14.52 23.53 15.66
CA ILE A 165 -15.90 23.99 15.54
C ILE A 165 -16.47 23.57 14.19
N GLU A 166 -17.64 22.93 14.20
CA GLU A 166 -18.34 22.54 12.98
C GLU A 166 -18.76 23.77 12.15
N GLY A 167 -18.28 23.80 10.92
CA GLY A 167 -18.72 24.67 9.87
C GLY A 167 -19.88 24.07 9.06
N PRO A 168 -20.11 24.58 7.84
CA PRO A 168 -21.13 24.11 6.93
C PRO A 168 -20.78 22.72 6.37
N LYS A 169 -21.81 21.95 6.06
CA LYS A 169 -21.72 20.69 5.34
C LYS A 169 -21.85 20.97 3.85
N MET A 170 -20.99 20.39 3.04
CA MET A 170 -21.01 20.51 1.58
C MET A 170 -21.19 19.12 0.98
N THR A 171 -21.89 19.03 -0.14
CA THR A 171 -21.82 17.83 -0.96
C THR A 171 -20.79 18.07 -2.04
N MET A 172 -19.90 17.11 -2.26
CA MET A 172 -18.85 17.18 -3.24
C MET A 172 -19.01 15.99 -4.18
N THR A 173 -19.01 16.26 -5.47
CA THR A 173 -19.01 15.23 -6.52
C THR A 173 -17.64 15.24 -7.17
N VAL A 174 -16.92 14.13 -7.02
CA VAL A 174 -15.64 13.90 -7.68
C VAL A 174 -15.91 13.18 -8.99
N LEU A 175 -15.41 13.73 -10.09
CA LEU A 175 -15.60 13.22 -11.44
C LEU A 175 -14.27 12.67 -11.95
N ALA A 176 -14.22 11.37 -12.22
CA ALA A 176 -13.11 10.74 -12.92
C ALA A 176 -13.65 10.03 -14.15
N ASP A 177 -13.72 10.78 -15.27
CA ASP A 177 -14.36 10.32 -16.50
C ASP A 177 -13.49 9.32 -17.28
N THR A 178 -13.39 8.13 -16.71
CA THR A 178 -12.67 7.00 -17.30
C THR A 178 -13.31 6.56 -18.62
N MET A 179 -14.63 6.76 -18.78
CA MET A 179 -15.33 6.36 -20.00
C MET A 179 -15.00 7.25 -21.18
N SER A 180 -14.96 8.58 -20.99
CA SER A 180 -14.47 9.50 -22.03
C SER A 180 -13.03 9.22 -22.39
N LEU A 181 -12.18 8.87 -21.40
CA LEU A 181 -10.80 8.46 -21.67
C LEU A 181 -10.74 7.17 -22.52
N VAL A 182 -11.55 6.16 -22.19
CA VAL A 182 -11.67 4.91 -22.97
C VAL A 182 -12.13 5.19 -24.40
N GLU A 183 -13.11 6.07 -24.60
CA GLU A 183 -13.54 6.47 -25.95
C GLU A 183 -12.45 7.23 -26.71
N GLU A 184 -11.65 8.05 -26.03
CA GLU A 184 -10.50 8.70 -26.65
C GLU A 184 -9.43 7.68 -27.09
N PHE A 185 -9.16 6.66 -26.28
CA PHE A 185 -8.31 5.54 -26.65
C PHE A 185 -8.84 4.82 -27.89
N LYS A 186 -10.14 4.48 -27.93
CA LYS A 186 -10.79 3.85 -29.09
C LYS A 186 -10.67 4.70 -30.36
N ARG A 187 -10.86 6.02 -30.23
CA ARG A 187 -10.75 6.97 -31.33
C ARG A 187 -9.33 7.03 -31.89
N LYS A 188 -8.31 7.02 -31.03
CA LYS A 188 -6.89 7.08 -31.42
C LYS A 188 -6.34 5.74 -31.92
N ASN A 189 -6.96 4.62 -31.56
CA ASN A 189 -6.45 3.27 -31.79
C ASN A 189 -7.54 2.35 -32.34
N ARG A 190 -7.76 2.39 -33.67
CA ARG A 190 -8.82 1.62 -34.32
C ARG A 190 -8.55 0.11 -34.27
N GLY A 191 -9.61 -0.68 -34.08
CA GLY A 191 -9.55 -2.15 -34.15
C GLY A 191 -9.10 -2.84 -32.86
N ILE A 192 -8.88 -2.08 -31.78
CA ILE A 192 -8.51 -2.61 -30.46
C ILE A 192 -9.70 -2.44 -29.52
N ASN A 193 -9.97 -3.46 -28.71
CA ASN A 193 -11.02 -3.40 -27.70
C ASN A 193 -10.48 -2.72 -26.44
N PHE A 194 -11.09 -1.59 -26.05
CA PHE A 194 -10.73 -0.89 -24.82
C PHE A 194 -11.84 -0.99 -23.78
N GLN A 195 -11.46 -1.25 -22.54
CA GLN A 195 -12.35 -1.34 -21.39
C GLN A 195 -11.77 -0.55 -20.21
N PRO A 196 -12.61 -0.04 -19.30
CA PRO A 196 -12.12 0.57 -18.07
C PRO A 196 -11.45 -0.48 -17.17
N MET A 197 -10.39 -0.09 -16.47
CA MET A 197 -9.73 -0.95 -15.47
C MET A 197 -10.71 -1.30 -14.34
N PRO A 198 -10.87 -2.58 -13.98
CA PRO A 198 -11.63 -2.97 -12.79
C PRO A 198 -10.93 -2.52 -11.49
N ILE A 199 -11.54 -1.56 -10.80
CA ILE A 199 -11.06 -1.05 -9.51
C ILE A 199 -11.56 -1.94 -8.37
N SER A 200 -10.65 -2.36 -7.48
CA SER A 200 -10.96 -3.23 -6.33
C SER A 200 -11.21 -2.43 -5.04
N LYS A 201 -10.50 -1.32 -4.84
CA LYS A 201 -10.68 -0.39 -3.71
C LYS A 201 -10.45 1.04 -4.18
N GLY A 202 -11.24 1.99 -3.68
CA GLY A 202 -10.99 3.43 -3.81
C GLY A 202 -11.01 4.10 -2.45
N VAL A 203 -10.15 5.09 -2.24
CA VAL A 203 -10.06 5.91 -1.04
C VAL A 203 -9.97 7.37 -1.48
N LEU A 204 -10.91 8.20 -1.02
CA LEU A 204 -10.85 9.64 -1.22
C LEU A 204 -10.07 10.27 -0.06
N SER A 205 -9.18 11.20 -0.37
CA SER A 205 -8.33 11.87 0.60
C SER A 205 -8.48 13.38 0.45
N PHE A 206 -8.57 14.07 1.58
CA PHE A 206 -8.63 15.52 1.67
C PHE A 206 -7.46 16.03 2.50
N ILE A 207 -6.63 16.90 1.93
CA ILE A 207 -5.46 17.50 2.57
C ILE A 207 -5.67 19.01 2.62
N ASN A 208 -5.44 19.64 3.77
CA ASN A 208 -5.47 21.09 3.86
C ASN A 208 -4.24 21.66 3.13
N SER A 209 -4.44 22.49 2.11
CA SER A 209 -3.38 23.10 1.31
C SER A 209 -2.72 24.31 1.97
N SER A 210 -3.31 24.88 3.03
CA SER A 210 -3.00 26.26 3.46
C SER A 210 -2.18 26.45 4.75
N THR A 211 -1.68 25.41 5.43
CA THR A 211 -0.89 25.64 6.64
C THR A 211 0.39 24.81 6.70
N ASN A 212 1.54 25.49 6.57
CA ASN A 212 2.88 24.96 6.89
C ASN A 212 3.02 24.52 8.36
N THR A 213 1.99 24.69 9.18
CA THR A 213 1.93 24.35 10.61
C THR A 213 1.16 23.05 10.90
N GLY A 214 0.69 22.31 9.90
CA GLY A 214 0.28 20.91 10.03
C GLY A 214 -0.93 20.56 10.91
N GLU A 215 -1.54 21.51 11.63
CA GLU A 215 -2.53 21.18 12.69
C GLU A 215 -3.95 21.75 12.50
N ALA A 216 -4.16 22.79 11.68
CA ALA A 216 -5.49 23.31 11.44
C ALA A 216 -6.21 22.48 10.37
N LYS A 217 -7.28 21.77 10.74
CA LYS A 217 -8.05 20.95 9.80
C LYS A 217 -9.07 21.80 9.06
N ALA A 218 -9.03 21.84 7.73
CA ALA A 218 -10.07 22.48 6.91
C ALA A 218 -11.37 21.64 6.87
N ALA A 219 -11.23 20.31 6.91
CA ALA A 219 -12.34 19.35 6.99
C ALA A 219 -12.32 18.61 8.33
N LEU A 220 -13.48 18.55 9.00
CA LEU A 220 -13.67 17.83 10.26
C LEU A 220 -14.05 16.37 10.04
N SER A 221 -14.94 16.13 9.09
CA SER A 221 -15.39 14.79 8.71
C SER A 221 -15.81 14.77 7.26
N TRP A 222 -15.84 13.59 6.68
CA TRP A 222 -16.35 13.37 5.33
C TRP A 222 -16.91 11.96 5.21
N GLY A 223 -17.78 11.75 4.23
CA GLY A 223 -18.36 10.46 3.93
C GLY A 223 -18.77 10.39 2.47
N VAL A 224 -18.39 9.31 1.79
CA VAL A 224 -18.70 9.09 0.38
C VAL A 224 -19.48 7.80 0.24
N ALA A 225 -20.60 7.83 -0.47
CA ALA A 225 -21.39 6.62 -0.70
C ALA A 225 -20.56 5.62 -1.53
N GLY A 226 -20.41 4.40 -1.01
CA GLY A 226 -19.71 3.31 -1.71
C GLY A 226 -18.18 3.30 -1.57
N LEU A 227 -17.54 4.25 -0.87
CA LEU A 227 -16.12 4.17 -0.54
C LEU A 227 -15.93 3.76 0.92
N ASN A 228 -14.95 2.89 1.18
CA ASN A 228 -14.48 2.65 2.54
C ASN A 228 -13.66 3.85 2.99
N VAL A 229 -14.16 4.54 4.01
CA VAL A 229 -13.48 5.66 4.66
C VAL A 229 -12.53 5.08 5.71
N ASP A 230 -11.24 4.93 5.39
CA ASP A 230 -10.24 4.63 6.42
C ASP A 230 -10.02 5.92 7.23
N SER A 231 -10.50 5.94 8.48
CA SER A 231 -10.38 7.08 9.40
C SER A 231 -8.94 7.45 9.78
N GLY A 232 -7.94 6.70 9.27
CA GLY A 232 -6.53 6.81 9.64
C GLY A 232 -5.74 7.91 8.93
N PHE A 233 -6.30 8.62 7.96
CA PHE A 233 -5.55 9.62 7.17
C PHE A 233 -5.62 11.06 7.69
N PHE A 234 -6.16 11.27 8.89
CA PHE A 234 -5.84 12.48 9.66
C PHE A 234 -4.59 12.19 10.48
N THR A 235 -3.41 12.54 9.97
CA THR A 235 -2.20 12.63 10.80
C THR A 235 -2.46 13.66 11.90
N GLY A 236 -2.81 13.20 13.11
CA GLY A 236 -3.03 14.05 14.29
C GLY A 236 -4.16 13.66 15.25
N LEU A 237 -4.99 12.64 14.96
CA LEU A 237 -6.00 12.16 15.93
C LEU A 237 -5.72 10.75 16.43
N LYS A 238 -5.93 10.53 17.72
CA LYS A 238 -6.00 9.20 18.32
C LYS A 238 -7.30 8.52 17.86
N PRO A 239 -7.31 7.19 17.68
CA PRO A 239 -8.54 6.45 17.39
C PRO A 239 -9.52 6.61 18.55
N GLY A 240 -10.64 7.33 18.34
CA GLY A 240 -11.70 7.49 19.35
C GLY A 240 -12.56 8.75 19.26
N ASP A 241 -12.10 9.82 18.63
CA ASP A 241 -12.71 11.16 18.80
C ASP A 241 -13.74 11.58 17.73
N LEU A 242 -14.12 10.71 16.78
CA LEU A 242 -15.16 11.03 15.80
C LEU A 242 -16.12 9.85 15.62
N ALA A 243 -17.42 10.13 15.75
CA ALA A 243 -18.48 9.17 15.49
C ALA A 243 -18.36 8.67 14.04
N GLN A 244 -18.00 7.40 13.88
CA GLN A 244 -17.93 6.74 12.58
C GLN A 244 -19.35 6.64 12.00
N PRO A 245 -19.63 7.19 10.81
CA PRO A 245 -20.76 6.69 10.05
C PRO A 245 -20.44 5.24 9.66
N ALA A 246 -21.28 4.30 10.10
CA ALA A 246 -21.16 2.89 9.73
C ALA A 246 -21.35 2.76 8.21
N VAL A 247 -20.27 2.44 7.48
CA VAL A 247 -20.32 2.12 6.06
C VAL A 247 -20.33 0.60 5.90
N THR A 248 -21.43 0.08 5.34
CA THR A 248 -21.63 -1.33 5.04
C THR A 248 -20.78 -1.80 3.86
N THR A 249 -20.20 -2.98 4.03
CA THR A 249 -19.23 -3.65 3.16
C THR A 249 -19.83 -4.26 1.88
N ASN A 250 -18.96 -4.49 0.89
CA ASN A 250 -19.12 -5.36 -0.30
C ASN A 250 -19.92 -4.82 -1.50
N SER A 251 -19.60 -3.61 -2.00
CA SER A 251 -19.92 -3.27 -3.39
C SER A 251 -18.64 -2.89 -4.13
N HIS A 252 -18.47 -3.46 -5.33
CA HIS A 252 -17.40 -3.08 -6.25
C HIS A 252 -17.53 -1.58 -6.53
N VAL A 253 -16.50 -0.81 -6.15
CA VAL A 253 -16.48 0.63 -6.38
C VAL A 253 -16.28 0.86 -7.87
N LEU A 254 -17.36 1.19 -8.58
CA LEU A 254 -17.29 1.67 -9.95
C LEU A 254 -16.81 3.13 -9.92
N PHE A 255 -15.50 3.33 -9.84
CA PHE A 255 -14.85 4.65 -10.01
C PHE A 255 -14.81 5.06 -11.50
N SER A 256 -15.89 4.78 -12.25
CA SER A 256 -15.98 4.96 -13.71
C SER A 256 -16.85 6.16 -14.12
N GLY A 257 -16.96 7.17 -13.28
CA GLY A 257 -17.81 8.33 -13.54
C GLY A 257 -17.77 9.32 -12.40
N ALA A 258 -18.90 9.43 -11.68
CA ALA A 258 -19.08 10.39 -10.60
C ALA A 258 -19.21 9.70 -9.25
N VAL A 259 -18.52 10.23 -8.25
CA VAL A 259 -18.65 9.79 -6.87
C VAL A 259 -19.03 10.98 -6.01
N THR A 260 -20.21 10.92 -5.40
CA THR A 260 -20.73 11.99 -4.54
C THR A 260 -20.55 11.64 -3.07
N GLY A 261 -20.00 12.60 -2.31
CA GLY A 261 -19.85 12.52 -0.86
C GLY A 261 -20.24 13.81 -0.18
N GLN A 262 -20.23 13.79 1.14
CA GLN A 262 -20.42 14.96 1.98
C GLN A 262 -19.15 15.24 2.77
N VAL A 263 -18.81 16.51 2.90
CA VAL A 263 -17.70 17.00 3.73
C VAL A 263 -18.25 18.00 4.72
N VAL A 264 -17.89 17.85 5.99
CA VAL A 264 -18.15 18.85 7.02
C VAL A 264 -16.88 19.66 7.18
N LEU A 265 -16.92 20.93 6.81
CA LEU A 265 -15.80 21.82 7.03
C LEU A 265 -15.69 22.19 8.50
N SER A 266 -14.47 22.47 8.96
CA SER A 266 -14.29 23.24 10.18
C SER A 266 -14.67 24.69 9.94
N LEU A 267 -14.88 25.45 11.01
CA LEU A 267 -15.13 26.87 10.90
C LEU A 267 -13.96 27.60 10.21
N ILE A 268 -12.72 27.27 10.57
CA ILE A 268 -11.53 27.85 9.91
C ILE A 268 -11.42 27.48 8.43
N GLY A 269 -11.87 26.27 8.04
CA GLY A 269 -11.94 25.86 6.63
C GLY A 269 -13.07 26.51 5.85
N ALA A 270 -14.12 26.97 6.53
CA ALA A 270 -15.31 27.54 5.90
C ALA A 270 -15.26 29.06 5.73
N CYS A 271 -14.65 29.78 6.68
CA CYS A 271 -14.64 31.24 6.71
C CYS A 271 -14.06 31.94 5.48
N PRO A 272 -13.12 31.36 4.71
CA PRO A 272 -12.71 31.95 3.44
C PRO A 272 -13.84 32.14 2.42
N PHE A 273 -14.91 31.35 2.52
CA PHE A 273 -16.05 31.38 1.60
C PHE A 273 -17.27 32.11 2.18
N VAL A 274 -17.14 32.72 3.36
CA VAL A 274 -18.23 33.40 4.06
C VAL A 274 -18.08 34.90 3.85
N ASP A 275 -19.13 35.57 3.39
CA ASP A 275 -19.15 37.02 3.24
C ASP A 275 -19.26 37.75 4.59
N GLU A 276 -19.18 39.08 4.57
CA GLU A 276 -19.29 39.92 5.78
C GLU A 276 -20.66 39.78 6.49
N SER A 277 -21.70 39.32 5.79
CA SER A 277 -23.02 39.06 6.37
C SER A 277 -23.11 37.72 7.10
N GLY A 278 -22.06 36.89 7.03
CA GLY A 278 -22.04 35.53 7.56
C GLY A 278 -22.70 34.51 6.62
N SER A 279 -22.95 34.88 5.37
CA SER A 279 -23.59 34.04 4.35
C SER A 279 -22.54 33.41 3.43
N MET A 280 -22.77 32.16 3.04
CA MET A 280 -22.00 31.51 1.98
C MET A 280 -22.68 31.70 0.62
N PRO A 281 -21.91 31.74 -0.48
CA PRO A 281 -22.47 31.75 -1.82
C PRO A 281 -23.24 30.45 -2.09
N GLU A 282 -24.20 30.51 -3.00
CA GLU A 282 -24.97 29.33 -3.39
C GLU A 282 -24.12 28.27 -4.07
N ALA A 283 -23.07 28.66 -4.77
CA ALA A 283 -22.09 27.79 -5.38
C ALA A 283 -20.70 28.28 -5.00
N ILE A 284 -19.83 27.35 -4.61
CA ILE A 284 -18.42 27.64 -4.38
C ILE A 284 -17.68 27.15 -5.62
N ASP A 285 -16.92 28.04 -6.25
CA ASP A 285 -16.05 27.68 -7.38
C ASP A 285 -15.02 26.66 -6.85
N ALA A 286 -14.83 25.57 -7.58
CA ALA A 286 -13.93 24.52 -7.14
C ALA A 286 -12.47 25.02 -7.05
N ARG A 287 -12.10 26.10 -7.75
CA ARG A 287 -10.78 26.74 -7.69
C ARG A 287 -10.57 27.43 -6.36
N ASP A 288 -11.62 28.11 -5.89
CA ASP A 288 -11.60 28.72 -4.57
C ASP A 288 -11.41 27.63 -3.52
N MET A 289 -12.06 26.47 -3.68
CA MET A 289 -11.93 25.35 -2.74
C MET A 289 -10.58 24.64 -2.82
N ALA A 290 -10.00 24.46 -4.02
CA ALA A 290 -8.70 23.84 -4.22
C ALA A 290 -7.56 24.63 -3.54
N GLY A 291 -7.75 25.94 -3.35
CA GLY A 291 -6.86 26.78 -2.56
C GLY A 291 -6.79 26.42 -1.07
N TYR A 292 -7.81 25.73 -0.54
CA TYR A 292 -7.91 25.33 0.88
C TYR A 292 -7.97 23.82 1.11
N LEU A 293 -8.39 23.04 0.12
CA LEU A 293 -8.60 21.61 0.21
C LEU A 293 -8.05 20.93 -1.05
N ALA A 294 -6.86 20.34 -0.93
CA ALA A 294 -6.35 19.43 -1.95
C ALA A 294 -7.09 18.09 -1.83
N THR A 295 -7.63 17.61 -2.95
CA THR A 295 -8.39 16.35 -2.99
C THR A 295 -7.67 15.36 -3.89
N SER A 296 -7.55 14.11 -3.47
CA SER A 296 -7.00 13.03 -4.29
C SER A 296 -7.77 11.74 -4.08
N VAL A 297 -7.80 10.88 -5.10
CA VAL A 297 -8.37 9.54 -4.98
C VAL A 297 -7.28 8.51 -5.18
N ASP A 298 -7.00 7.74 -4.15
CA ASP A 298 -6.14 6.57 -4.23
C ASP A 298 -6.98 5.35 -4.58
N TYR A 299 -6.60 4.61 -5.61
CA TYR A 299 -7.33 3.42 -6.04
C TYR A 299 -6.41 2.23 -6.20
N THR A 300 -6.95 1.06 -5.87
CA THR A 300 -6.30 -0.24 -6.04
C THR A 300 -6.97 -0.99 -7.18
N TYR A 301 -6.18 -1.62 -8.03
CA TYR A 301 -6.64 -2.49 -9.10
C TYR A 301 -5.80 -3.76 -9.12
N ASN A 302 -6.34 -4.83 -9.68
CA ASN A 302 -5.63 -6.11 -9.74
C ASN A 302 -5.13 -6.37 -11.15
N VAL A 303 -3.85 -6.72 -11.27
CA VAL A 303 -3.27 -7.20 -12.53
C VAL A 303 -2.75 -8.61 -12.36
N MET A 304 -2.90 -9.41 -13.40
CA MET A 304 -2.32 -10.74 -13.51
C MET A 304 -0.84 -10.59 -13.84
N VAL A 305 -0.02 -11.25 -13.03
CA VAL A 305 1.41 -11.39 -13.28
C VAL A 305 1.72 -12.86 -13.49
N ASN A 306 2.43 -13.15 -14.56
CA ASN A 306 3.05 -14.44 -14.78
C ASN A 306 4.38 -14.44 -14.04
N ARG A 307 4.45 -15.20 -12.96
CA ARG A 307 5.67 -15.35 -12.17
C ARG A 307 6.22 -16.74 -12.39
N SER A 308 7.52 -16.79 -12.66
CA SER A 308 8.26 -18.02 -12.80
C SER A 308 9.40 -18.04 -11.80
N TYR A 309 9.58 -19.19 -11.15
CA TYR A 309 10.72 -19.43 -10.27
C TYR A 309 11.34 -20.79 -10.54
N GLU A 310 12.62 -20.87 -10.22
CA GLU A 310 13.39 -22.09 -10.23
C GLU A 310 13.86 -22.38 -8.81
N ALA A 311 13.47 -23.54 -8.30
CA ALA A 311 13.91 -24.03 -7.01
C ALA A 311 14.75 -25.29 -7.23
N GLU A 312 15.99 -25.28 -6.75
CA GLU A 312 16.83 -26.47 -6.71
C GLU A 312 16.94 -26.96 -5.27
N TYR A 313 16.88 -28.27 -5.06
CA TYR A 313 17.18 -28.86 -3.75
C TYR A 313 17.95 -30.16 -3.87
N ASN A 314 18.81 -30.44 -2.89
CA ASN A 314 19.51 -31.72 -2.75
C ASN A 314 18.93 -32.49 -1.57
N LEU A 315 18.23 -33.58 -1.87
CA LEU A 315 17.53 -34.39 -0.87
C LEU A 315 18.49 -35.03 0.14
N SER A 316 19.68 -35.46 -0.30
CA SER A 316 20.70 -36.03 0.59
C SER A 316 21.27 -34.99 1.58
N GLU A 317 21.48 -33.76 1.13
CA GLU A 317 22.01 -32.69 1.98
C GLU A 317 20.95 -32.18 2.97
N LEU A 318 19.68 -32.10 2.54
CA LEU A 318 18.55 -31.86 3.44
C LEU A 318 18.47 -32.95 4.52
N PHE A 319 18.57 -34.23 4.12
CA PHE A 319 18.57 -35.35 5.04
C PHE A 319 19.75 -35.30 6.05
N LYS A 320 20.98 -35.03 5.59
CA LYS A 320 22.15 -34.85 6.47
C LYS A 320 21.96 -33.72 7.48
N ARG A 321 21.34 -32.61 7.07
CA ARG A 321 21.05 -31.47 7.97
C ARG A 321 20.02 -31.83 9.02
N ILE A 322 18.93 -32.48 8.62
CA ILE A 322 17.92 -33.02 9.53
C ILE A 322 18.58 -33.96 10.56
N GLN A 323 19.45 -34.87 10.10
CA GLN A 323 20.20 -35.80 10.96
C GLN A 323 21.17 -35.08 11.92
N LYS A 324 21.88 -34.05 11.44
CA LYS A 324 22.83 -33.29 12.27
C LYS A 324 22.11 -32.50 13.36
N GLN A 325 20.96 -31.92 13.04
CA GLN A 325 20.15 -31.17 14.01
C GLN A 325 19.45 -32.11 15.00
N SER A 326 19.01 -33.30 14.59
CA SER A 326 18.38 -34.27 15.49
C SER A 326 19.34 -34.83 16.56
N ARG A 327 20.65 -34.92 16.25
CA ARG A 327 21.69 -35.35 17.22
C ARG A 327 21.97 -34.36 18.35
N LYS A 328 21.51 -33.10 18.26
CA LYS A 328 21.89 -32.03 19.21
C LYS A 328 20.83 -31.67 20.27
N GLY A 329 19.61 -32.22 20.23
CA GLY A 329 18.58 -31.77 21.17
C GLY A 329 17.23 -32.50 21.14
N GLY A 330 17.19 -33.75 20.71
CA GLY A 330 15.94 -34.50 20.59
C GLY A 330 15.32 -34.37 19.20
N PHE A 331 14.78 -35.49 18.72
CA PHE A 331 14.31 -35.69 17.36
C PHE A 331 13.21 -34.67 17.01
N PHE A 332 13.38 -33.91 15.92
CA PHE A 332 12.35 -33.10 15.24
C PHE A 332 11.46 -32.24 16.16
N SER A 333 12.05 -31.27 16.87
CA SER A 333 11.25 -30.19 17.43
C SER A 333 10.69 -29.30 16.31
N SER A 334 9.50 -28.73 16.49
CA SER A 334 8.94 -27.73 15.56
C SER A 334 9.90 -26.56 15.33
N LYS A 335 10.71 -26.21 16.33
CA LYS A 335 11.76 -25.18 16.26
C LYS A 335 12.87 -25.52 15.26
N THR A 336 13.24 -26.79 15.17
CA THR A 336 14.29 -27.28 14.26
C THR A 336 13.83 -27.20 12.80
N ILE A 337 12.59 -27.58 12.52
CA ILE A 337 12.04 -27.51 11.16
C ILE A 337 11.75 -26.06 10.77
N HIS A 338 11.27 -25.26 11.71
CA HIS A 338 11.11 -23.83 11.50
C HIS A 338 12.45 -23.14 11.18
N SER A 339 13.55 -23.51 11.86
CA SER A 339 14.89 -22.97 11.53
C SER A 339 15.32 -23.37 10.12
N LEU A 340 15.06 -24.61 9.69
CA LEU A 340 15.36 -25.05 8.32
C LEU A 340 14.60 -24.26 7.26
N VAL A 341 13.35 -23.84 7.53
CA VAL A 341 12.56 -23.00 6.62
C VAL A 341 13.06 -21.55 6.62
N VAL A 342 13.29 -20.97 7.81
CA VAL A 342 13.60 -19.54 8.01
C VAL A 342 15.06 -19.18 7.73
N GLU A 343 16.01 -20.11 7.92
CA GLU A 343 17.43 -19.86 7.67
C GLU A 343 17.68 -19.41 6.22
N GLN A 344 18.21 -18.19 6.05
CA GLN A 344 18.56 -17.62 4.75
C GLN A 344 19.73 -18.38 4.09
N ASN A 345 20.69 -18.88 4.88
CA ASN A 345 21.86 -19.61 4.38
C ASN A 345 21.53 -21.07 4.02
N SER A 346 20.92 -21.24 2.84
CA SER A 346 20.48 -22.54 2.32
C SER A 346 21.32 -23.07 1.17
N GLU A 347 22.33 -22.32 0.70
CA GLU A 347 23.07 -22.59 -0.55
C GLU A 347 23.62 -24.01 -0.71
N GLY A 348 23.92 -24.69 0.40
CA GLY A 348 24.42 -26.07 0.38
C GLY A 348 23.38 -27.15 0.07
N TRP A 349 22.08 -26.85 0.11
CA TRP A 349 21.02 -27.85 -0.11
C TRP A 349 19.77 -27.31 -0.79
N PHE A 350 19.59 -25.99 -0.86
CA PHE A 350 18.45 -25.34 -1.51
C PHE A 350 18.91 -24.04 -2.18
N LYS A 351 18.49 -23.86 -3.42
CA LYS A 351 18.67 -22.62 -4.19
C LYS A 351 17.33 -22.17 -4.71
N PHE A 352 17.10 -20.87 -4.68
CA PHE A 352 15.90 -20.26 -5.23
C PHE A 352 16.34 -19.16 -6.19
N LYS A 353 15.86 -19.23 -7.43
CA LYS A 353 16.10 -18.24 -8.45
C LYS A 353 14.77 -17.73 -8.97
N SER A 354 14.57 -16.42 -8.81
CA SER A 354 13.53 -15.70 -9.55
C SER A 354 13.85 -15.77 -11.04
N LEU A 355 12.89 -16.19 -11.85
CA LEU A 355 12.96 -16.10 -13.31
C LEU A 355 12.06 -14.97 -13.84
N SER A 356 11.45 -14.17 -12.96
CA SER A 356 10.57 -13.07 -13.37
C SER A 356 11.38 -11.87 -13.86
N GLU A 357 10.96 -11.28 -14.97
CA GLU A 357 11.75 -10.29 -15.73
C GLU A 357 11.71 -8.86 -15.15
N HIS A 358 10.98 -8.62 -14.06
CA HIS A 358 10.76 -7.26 -13.55
C HIS A 358 11.62 -6.94 -12.30
N PRO A 359 12.38 -5.82 -12.29
CA PRO A 359 13.29 -5.46 -11.19
C PRO A 359 12.56 -5.12 -9.87
N ASN A 360 11.30 -4.69 -9.94
CA ASN A 360 10.48 -4.40 -8.74
C ASN A 360 9.72 -5.62 -8.21
N HIS A 361 9.91 -6.78 -8.82
CA HIS A 361 9.41 -8.06 -8.31
C HIS A 361 10.60 -8.91 -7.86
N GLU A 362 11.36 -8.38 -6.90
CA GLU A 362 12.04 -9.28 -5.98
C GLU A 362 10.97 -10.19 -5.40
N PHE A 363 11.15 -11.49 -5.58
CA PHE A 363 10.32 -12.46 -4.90
C PHE A 363 10.37 -12.14 -3.41
N ASP A 364 9.22 -11.80 -2.82
CA ASP A 364 9.12 -11.57 -1.39
C ASP A 364 9.78 -12.75 -0.67
N ALA A 365 10.64 -12.48 0.31
CA ALA A 365 11.26 -13.49 1.15
C ALA A 365 10.20 -14.48 1.69
N ALA A 366 8.96 -14.03 1.91
CA ALA A 366 7.83 -14.87 2.29
C ALA A 366 7.47 -15.94 1.23
N LEU A 367 7.57 -15.62 -0.06
CA LEU A 367 7.32 -16.59 -1.15
C LEU A 367 8.44 -17.62 -1.23
N ALA A 368 9.70 -17.19 -1.19
CA ALA A 368 10.83 -18.11 -1.15
C ALA A 368 10.75 -19.07 0.06
N GLN A 369 10.35 -18.56 1.24
CA GLN A 369 10.10 -19.36 2.43
C GLN A 369 8.93 -20.35 2.24
N THR A 370 7.84 -19.92 1.59
CA THR A 370 6.68 -20.79 1.32
C THR A 370 7.04 -21.92 0.37
N VAL A 371 7.75 -21.62 -0.73
CA VAL A 371 8.23 -22.62 -1.69
C VAL A 371 9.18 -23.62 -1.01
N LYS A 372 10.13 -23.10 -0.22
CA LYS A 372 11.07 -23.92 0.55
C LYS A 372 10.35 -24.83 1.55
N ALA A 373 9.32 -24.32 2.23
CA ALA A 373 8.49 -25.10 3.15
C ALA A 373 7.73 -26.24 2.45
N GLN A 374 7.14 -25.98 1.29
CA GLN A 374 6.46 -27.01 0.49
C GLN A 374 7.43 -28.07 -0.05
N LEU A 375 8.64 -27.65 -0.45
CA LEU A 375 9.69 -28.56 -0.87
C LEU A 375 10.20 -29.44 0.27
N ILE A 376 10.43 -28.87 1.46
CA ILE A 376 10.76 -29.65 2.66
C ILE A 376 9.63 -30.65 2.96
N ALA A 377 8.36 -30.24 2.88
CA ALA A 377 7.23 -31.13 3.12
C ALA A 377 7.21 -32.32 2.15
N ARG A 378 7.39 -32.08 0.84
CA ARG A 378 7.48 -33.13 -0.19
C ARG A 378 8.71 -34.02 -0.04
N ALA A 379 9.85 -33.43 0.30
CA ALA A 379 11.09 -34.15 0.56
C ALA A 379 10.93 -35.09 1.76
N LEU A 380 10.35 -34.60 2.86
CA LEU A 380 10.02 -35.40 4.03
C LEU A 380 9.08 -36.54 3.67
N GLN A 381 7.99 -36.28 2.94
CA GLN A 381 7.08 -37.32 2.46
C GLN A 381 7.80 -38.39 1.64
N THR A 382 8.69 -38.00 0.74
CA THR A 382 9.52 -38.93 -0.04
C THR A 382 10.40 -39.79 0.86
N ILE A 383 11.02 -39.21 1.90
CA ILE A 383 11.83 -39.95 2.88
C ILE A 383 10.95 -40.97 3.63
N GLY A 384 9.78 -40.54 4.11
CA GLY A 384 8.83 -41.40 4.84
C GLY A 384 8.16 -42.48 3.99
N ALA A 385 8.09 -42.29 2.67
CA ALA A 385 7.49 -43.22 1.72
C ALA A 385 8.47 -44.27 1.19
N VAL A 386 9.76 -44.25 1.56
CA VAL A 386 10.72 -45.30 1.15
C VAL A 386 10.34 -46.62 1.84
N PRO A 387 9.85 -47.64 1.13
CA PRO A 387 9.61 -48.94 1.74
C PRO A 387 10.97 -49.52 2.15
N VAL A 388 11.13 -49.80 3.44
CA VAL A 388 12.26 -50.59 3.95
C VAL A 388 12.18 -51.94 3.24
N GLY A 389 13.22 -52.27 2.46
CA GLY A 389 13.19 -53.34 1.48
C GLY A 389 12.64 -54.67 2.00
N GLN A 390 11.82 -55.31 1.18
CA GLN A 390 11.40 -56.69 1.40
C GLN A 390 12.62 -57.63 1.39
N ASN A 391 12.87 -58.30 2.52
CA ASN A 391 12.79 -59.75 2.64
C ASN A 391 12.58 -60.06 4.12
N GLU A 392 11.37 -60.56 4.42
CA GLU A 392 10.81 -60.82 5.75
C GLU A 392 10.69 -59.59 6.67
N ALA A 393 9.48 -59.05 6.78
CA ALA A 393 9.14 -58.21 7.92
C ALA A 393 9.21 -59.08 9.18
N PRO A 394 10.11 -58.83 10.16
CA PRO A 394 9.81 -59.24 11.51
C PRO A 394 8.51 -58.52 11.83
N GLY A 395 7.45 -59.26 12.20
CA GLY A 395 6.13 -58.69 12.45
C GLY A 395 6.30 -57.37 13.18
N LEU A 396 5.80 -56.28 12.56
CA LEU A 396 5.84 -54.95 13.15
C LEU A 396 5.18 -55.07 14.52
N LEU A 397 6.01 -55.19 15.56
CA LEU A 397 5.57 -54.93 16.92
C LEU A 397 4.96 -53.54 16.85
N ALA A 398 3.70 -53.43 17.29
CA ALA A 398 3.06 -52.13 17.44
C ALA A 398 4.08 -51.22 18.13
N PRO A 399 4.45 -50.07 17.54
CA PRO A 399 5.50 -49.24 18.11
C PRO A 399 5.08 -48.96 19.54
N GLY A 400 5.90 -49.39 20.50
CA GLY A 400 5.71 -49.02 21.89
C GLY A 400 5.62 -47.50 21.96
N GLU A 401 4.94 -46.96 22.98
CA GLU A 401 4.91 -45.50 23.22
C GLU A 401 6.34 -44.98 23.42
N HIS A 402 7.02 -44.67 22.32
CA HIS A 402 8.35 -44.10 22.27
C HIS A 402 8.22 -42.61 21.92
N GLY A 403 9.21 -41.82 22.32
CA GLY A 403 9.17 -40.36 22.15
C GLY A 403 8.90 -39.90 20.70
N ALA A 404 9.25 -40.72 19.70
CA ALA A 404 8.99 -40.42 18.29
C ALA A 404 7.49 -40.37 17.94
N THR A 405 6.65 -41.25 18.51
CA THR A 405 5.20 -41.27 18.27
C THR A 405 4.51 -40.07 18.91
N VAL A 406 4.94 -39.69 20.13
CA VAL A 406 4.45 -38.50 20.84
C VAL A 406 4.82 -37.21 20.09
N ILE A 407 6.04 -37.14 19.53
CA ILE A 407 6.50 -35.99 18.74
C ILE A 407 5.80 -35.95 17.37
N ALA A 408 5.58 -37.10 16.74
CA ALA A 408 4.82 -37.22 15.50
C ALA A 408 3.40 -36.66 15.66
N ASP A 409 2.70 -37.03 16.74
CA ASP A 409 1.35 -36.54 17.01
C ASP A 409 1.32 -35.06 17.42
N GLY A 410 2.37 -34.56 18.09
CA GLY A 410 2.55 -33.13 18.35
C GLY A 410 2.75 -32.32 17.06
N LEU A 411 3.51 -32.85 16.11
CA LEU A 411 3.79 -32.20 14.82
C LEU A 411 2.59 -32.23 13.86
N LYS A 412 1.76 -33.28 13.91
CA LYS A 412 0.48 -33.33 13.17
C LYS A 412 -0.49 -32.22 13.61
N LYS A 413 -0.40 -31.76 14.85
CA LYS A 413 -1.24 -30.66 15.41
C LYS A 413 -0.72 -29.26 15.09
N CYS A 414 0.47 -29.13 14.50
CA CYS A 414 1.02 -27.83 14.10
C CYS A 414 0.25 -27.25 12.88
N PRO A 415 -0.03 -25.94 12.84
CA PRO A 415 -0.80 -25.31 11.77
C PRO A 415 -0.05 -25.24 10.43
N HIS A 416 1.26 -25.51 10.40
CA HIS A 416 2.05 -25.44 9.19
C HIS A 416 2.17 -26.81 8.48
N ILE A 417 2.02 -26.81 7.15
CA ILE A 417 2.03 -28.03 6.32
C ILE A 417 3.32 -28.86 6.45
N TYR A 418 4.48 -28.21 6.62
CA TYR A 418 5.76 -28.88 6.79
C TYR A 418 5.87 -29.58 8.15
N CYS A 419 5.22 -29.07 9.20
CA CYS A 419 5.14 -29.77 10.47
C CYS A 419 4.32 -31.05 10.34
N GLN A 420 3.18 -30.99 9.66
CA GLN A 420 2.31 -32.16 9.49
C GLN A 420 3.02 -33.25 8.68
N ALA A 421 3.71 -32.86 7.60
CA ALA A 421 4.55 -33.77 6.82
C ALA A 421 5.66 -34.39 7.69
N ALA A 422 6.32 -33.60 8.54
CA ALA A 422 7.31 -34.12 9.47
C ALA A 422 6.72 -35.10 10.49
N GLY A 423 5.52 -34.82 11.01
CA GLY A 423 4.81 -35.71 11.92
C GLY A 423 4.46 -37.06 11.30
N PHE A 424 4.01 -37.06 10.04
CA PHE A 424 3.78 -38.30 9.28
C PHE A 424 5.07 -39.12 9.13
N VAL A 425 6.14 -38.44 8.78
CA VAL A 425 7.44 -39.04 8.48
C VAL A 425 8.10 -39.60 9.74
N LEU A 426 7.98 -38.92 10.87
CA LEU A 426 8.45 -39.43 12.16
C LEU A 426 7.73 -40.68 12.63
N GLY A 427 6.43 -40.79 12.33
CA GLY A 427 5.68 -42.01 12.61
C GLY A 427 6.17 -43.22 11.79
N GLY A 428 6.74 -42.99 10.60
CA GLY A 428 7.25 -44.05 9.72
C GLY A 428 8.75 -44.32 9.82
N LEU A 429 9.56 -43.34 10.20
CA LEU A 429 11.02 -43.40 10.06
C LEU A 429 11.80 -43.96 11.27
N ASP A 430 11.15 -44.33 12.37
CA ASP A 430 11.84 -45.01 13.49
C ASP A 430 12.58 -46.28 13.00
N ALA A 431 12.04 -46.96 11.98
CA ALA A 431 12.66 -48.10 11.31
C ALA A 431 13.81 -47.75 10.34
N VAL A 432 13.81 -46.56 9.73
CA VAL A 432 14.81 -46.15 8.71
C VAL A 432 16.06 -45.56 9.35
N PHE A 433 15.91 -44.78 10.42
CA PHE A 433 17.04 -44.15 11.10
C PHE A 433 17.84 -45.12 11.99
N GLY A 434 17.31 -46.31 12.26
CA GLY A 434 17.94 -47.34 13.08
C GLY A 434 19.10 -48.10 12.43
N SER A 435 19.22 -48.10 11.08
CA SER A 435 20.31 -48.83 10.39
C SER A 435 21.24 -47.89 9.63
N SER A 436 22.54 -47.97 9.93
CA SER A 436 23.60 -47.21 9.26
C SER A 436 23.67 -47.49 7.75
N SER A 437 23.33 -48.71 7.33
CA SER A 437 23.29 -49.12 5.93
C SER A 437 22.14 -48.48 5.14
N ALA A 438 20.93 -48.39 5.69
CA ALA A 438 19.81 -47.73 5.01
C ALA A 438 20.04 -46.22 4.86
N VAL A 439 20.62 -45.60 5.89
CA VAL A 439 21.01 -44.17 5.85
C VAL A 439 22.07 -43.92 4.78
N SER A 440 23.12 -44.76 4.74
CA SER A 440 24.18 -44.63 3.74
C SER A 440 23.64 -44.81 2.31
N ASN A 441 22.82 -45.84 2.10
CA ASN A 441 22.21 -46.09 0.80
C ASN A 441 21.29 -44.93 0.36
N PHE A 442 20.45 -44.42 1.26
CA PHE A 442 19.60 -43.26 0.96
C PHE A 442 20.42 -42.03 0.55
N ILE A 443 21.49 -41.72 1.29
CA ILE A 443 22.40 -40.60 0.97
C ILE A 443 23.03 -40.82 -0.40
N HIS A 444 23.54 -42.01 -0.70
CA HIS A 444 24.16 -42.31 -1.98
C HIS A 444 23.18 -42.23 -3.16
N THR A 445 21.97 -42.78 -3.02
CA THR A 445 20.95 -42.80 -4.08
C THR A 445 20.35 -41.41 -4.35
N ASN A 446 20.28 -40.55 -3.34
CA ASN A 446 19.60 -39.26 -3.43
C ASN A 446 20.55 -38.05 -3.42
N ASN A 447 21.85 -38.25 -3.60
CA ASN A 447 22.82 -37.16 -3.73
C ASN A 447 22.81 -36.56 -5.13
N ARG A 448 21.69 -35.93 -5.47
CA ARG A 448 21.51 -35.17 -6.71
C ARG A 448 20.67 -33.93 -6.43
N TRP A 449 20.98 -32.86 -7.15
CA TRP A 449 20.13 -31.69 -7.18
C TRP A 449 18.90 -31.99 -8.03
N GLN A 450 17.72 -31.78 -7.45
CA GLN A 450 16.44 -31.80 -8.14
C GLN A 450 16.06 -30.35 -8.41
N LYS A 451 15.71 -30.06 -9.66
CA LYS A 451 15.32 -28.74 -10.14
C LYS A 451 13.82 -28.77 -10.42
N GLU A 452 13.11 -27.80 -9.85
CA GLU A 452 11.70 -27.56 -10.11
C GLU A 452 11.56 -26.16 -10.69
N THR A 453 10.92 -26.06 -11.86
CA THR A 453 10.53 -24.79 -12.44
C THR A 453 9.02 -24.69 -12.37
N VAL A 454 8.52 -23.66 -11.71
CA VAL A 454 7.10 -23.38 -11.61
C VAL A 454 6.82 -22.07 -12.30
N SER A 455 5.80 -22.07 -13.15
CA SER A 455 5.21 -20.87 -13.72
C SER A 455 3.76 -20.81 -13.28
N GLU A 456 3.36 -19.69 -12.68
CA GLU A 456 1.99 -19.49 -12.23
C GLU A 456 1.53 -18.07 -12.52
N SER A 457 0.25 -17.95 -12.86
CA SER A 457 -0.42 -16.66 -13.04
C SER A 457 -1.08 -16.28 -11.72
N LYS A 458 -0.74 -15.11 -11.18
CA LYS A 458 -1.32 -14.61 -9.92
C LYS A 458 -1.81 -13.18 -10.08
N MET A 459 -2.98 -12.89 -9.52
CA MET A 459 -3.45 -11.51 -9.38
C MET A 459 -2.70 -10.81 -8.24
N ILE A 460 -2.15 -9.65 -8.53
CA ILE A 460 -1.54 -8.77 -7.53
C ILE A 460 -2.28 -7.43 -7.48
N PRO A 461 -2.49 -6.86 -6.28
CA PRO A 461 -3.02 -5.51 -6.14
C PRO A 461 -1.93 -4.48 -6.43
N LEU A 462 -2.22 -3.51 -7.28
CA LEU A 462 -1.42 -2.31 -7.53
C LEU A 462 -2.21 -1.08 -7.11
N MET A 463 -1.50 -0.04 -6.66
CA MET A 463 -2.07 1.24 -6.26
C MET A 463 -1.70 2.34 -7.25
N SER A 464 -2.63 3.25 -7.49
CA SER A 464 -2.40 4.49 -8.25
C SER A 464 -3.30 5.59 -7.68
N GLN A 465 -3.13 6.81 -8.19
CA GLN A 465 -3.79 8.00 -7.66
C GLN A 465 -4.31 8.87 -8.80
N VAL A 466 -5.53 9.37 -8.65
CA VAL A 466 -6.07 10.48 -9.44
C VAL A 466 -5.90 11.75 -8.60
N ALA A 467 -5.17 12.72 -9.13
CA ALA A 467 -5.16 14.06 -8.57
C ALA A 467 -6.46 14.75 -8.96
N ILE A 468 -7.22 15.29 -8.01
CA ILE A 468 -8.39 16.07 -8.34
C ILE A 468 -7.91 17.51 -8.51
N VAL A 469 -7.84 17.92 -9.77
CA VAL A 469 -7.27 19.20 -10.18
C VAL A 469 -8.26 19.80 -11.15
N GLU A 470 -8.72 21.01 -10.88
CA GLU A 470 -9.58 21.69 -11.83
C GLU A 470 -8.77 22.24 -13.01
N ASN A 471 -9.36 22.20 -14.20
CA ASN A 471 -8.79 22.74 -15.45
C ASN A 471 -8.95 24.26 -15.59
#